data_AF-A0A1F4QJI0-F1
#
_entry.id   AF-A0A1F4QJI0-F1
#
_cell.length_a   1.000
_cell.length_b   1.000
_cell.length_c   1.000
_cell.angle_alpha   90.00
_cell.angle_beta   90.00
_cell.angle_gamma   90.00
#
_symmetry.space_group_name_H-M   'P 1'
#
loop_
_entity.id
_entity.type
_entity.pdbx_description
1 polymer ?
#
loop_
_entity_poly.entity_id
_entity_poly.type
_entity_poly.pdbx_seq_one_letter_code
_entity_poly.pdbx_strand_id
1 'polypeptide(L)'
;MIGLGATSLASGFPSALAARTFTGLASGAVYIPAMALPTLWFAPHRRGLGAGIQTGGSGLGLMLSGLLIPVILRWSGPEGWRHAWLLLATLVGVVWILMLALLRNRPEEIGQHPYGASGVPPPPSAGPARWREVFANPGLWVLGAIYACFGFSYVIYATFFAAYLVKEGGLSSAAAGQLWGLIGVLSIPSGILWGALADRIGKRFGLAIIFGLHAACFATFALARGAPGFLASAILFGLTAWSIPAIMAAAVGDYVRTSLAAAALGFITIIFGVGQAIGPPIAGGLADWTQSFSGAFLLASGVALVGCLSALTLPRSGRNR
;
A
#
# COMPACT_ATOMS: atom_id res chain seq x y z
N MET A 1 12.08 -1.21 13.21
CA MET A 1 13.21 -1.99 13.75
C MET A 1 12.80 -2.84 14.94
N ILE A 2 12.50 -2.27 16.12
CA ILE A 2 12.22 -3.01 17.37
C ILE A 2 11.14 -4.08 17.20
N GLY A 3 9.97 -3.73 16.65
CA GLY A 3 8.88 -4.72 16.44
C GLY A 3 9.25 -5.87 15.50
N LEU A 4 10.07 -5.61 14.47
CA LEU A 4 10.56 -6.65 13.56
C LEU A 4 11.57 -7.58 14.28
N GLY A 5 12.49 -7.02 15.07
CA GLY A 5 13.42 -7.80 15.89
C GLY A 5 12.72 -8.57 17.02
N ALA A 6 11.65 -8.03 17.60
CA ALA A 6 10.82 -8.78 18.55
C ALA A 6 10.10 -9.94 17.85
N THR A 7 9.67 -9.75 16.59
CA THR A 7 9.05 -10.82 15.79
C THR A 7 10.04 -11.97 15.56
N SER A 8 11.31 -11.69 15.28
CA SER A 8 12.31 -12.74 15.12
C SER A 8 12.60 -13.53 16.39
N LEU A 9 12.26 -13.00 17.57
CA LEU A 9 12.44 -13.66 18.86
C LEU A 9 11.15 -14.29 19.41
N ALA A 10 10.04 -14.21 18.67
CA ALA A 10 8.75 -14.70 19.14
C ALA A 10 8.78 -16.22 19.37
N SER A 11 8.39 -16.65 20.57
CA SER A 11 8.33 -18.07 20.97
C SER A 11 6.97 -18.73 20.68
N GLY A 12 5.94 -17.94 20.33
CA GLY A 12 4.60 -18.43 20.06
C GLY A 12 3.70 -17.35 19.49
N PHE A 13 2.43 -17.71 19.24
CA PHE A 13 1.46 -16.80 18.62
C PHE A 13 1.24 -15.49 19.40
N PRO A 14 1.06 -15.48 20.75
CA PRO A 14 0.84 -14.24 21.49
C PRO A 14 2.02 -13.26 21.41
N SER A 15 3.25 -13.75 21.50
CA SER A 15 4.45 -12.90 21.41
C SER A 15 4.66 -12.37 19.99
N ALA A 16 4.39 -13.18 18.96
CA ALA A 16 4.38 -12.73 17.58
C ALA A 16 3.30 -11.66 17.35
N LEU A 17 2.09 -11.87 17.87
CA LEU A 17 0.97 -10.93 17.74
C LEU A 17 1.30 -9.59 18.40
N ALA A 18 1.85 -9.59 19.62
CA ALA A 18 2.28 -8.38 20.30
C ALA A 18 3.35 -7.61 19.51
N ALA A 19 4.37 -8.32 19.02
CA ALA A 19 5.44 -7.72 18.21
C ALA A 19 4.93 -7.14 16.87
N ARG A 20 4.00 -7.84 16.22
CA ARG A 20 3.36 -7.38 14.96
C ARG A 20 2.41 -6.21 15.20
N THR A 21 1.69 -6.18 16.32
CA THR A 21 0.85 -5.05 16.74
C THR A 21 1.70 -3.79 16.92
N PHE A 22 2.82 -3.91 17.64
CA PHE A 22 3.76 -2.81 17.82
C PHE A 22 4.35 -2.34 16.48
N THR A 23 4.69 -3.28 15.58
CA THR A 23 5.14 -2.96 14.22
C THR A 23 4.08 -2.17 13.46
N GLY A 24 2.81 -2.57 13.53
CA GLY A 24 1.70 -1.88 12.88
C GLY A 24 1.49 -0.46 13.38
N LEU A 25 1.51 -0.26 14.70
CA LEU A 25 1.41 1.06 15.32
C LEU A 25 2.55 1.99 14.86
N ALA A 26 3.79 1.48 14.87
CA ALA A 26 4.95 2.25 14.41
C ALA A 26 4.88 2.56 12.90
N SER A 27 4.43 1.61 12.07
CA SER A 27 4.23 1.82 10.64
C SER A 27 3.21 2.91 10.36
N GLY A 28 2.10 2.96 11.08
CA GLY A 28 1.10 4.03 10.96
C GLY A 28 1.67 5.41 11.29
N ALA A 29 2.46 5.51 12.36
CA ALA A 29 3.11 6.75 12.78
C ALA A 29 4.13 7.28 11.76
N VAL A 30 4.77 6.39 10.99
CA VAL A 30 5.76 6.77 9.96
C VAL A 30 5.10 7.04 8.60
N TYR A 31 4.07 6.27 8.22
CA TYR A 31 3.52 6.29 6.87
C TYR A 31 2.84 7.63 6.51
N ILE A 32 2.01 8.17 7.41
CA ILE A 32 1.27 9.41 7.13
C ILE A 32 2.21 10.62 6.97
N PRO A 33 3.15 10.89 7.90
CA PRO A 33 4.11 11.98 7.73
C PRO A 33 5.01 11.80 6.51
N ALA A 34 5.42 10.55 6.20
CA ALA A 34 6.21 10.28 5.01
C ALA A 34 5.46 10.71 3.74
N MET A 35 4.16 10.42 3.62
CA MET A 35 3.33 10.84 2.48
C MET A 35 3.17 12.36 2.35
N ALA A 36 3.29 13.10 3.45
CA ALA A 36 3.24 14.57 3.43
C ALA A 36 4.58 15.21 3.01
N LEU A 37 5.71 14.52 3.21
CA LEU A 37 7.05 15.08 3.04
C LEU A 37 7.33 15.61 1.60
N PRO A 38 6.93 14.93 0.51
CA PRO A 38 7.10 15.47 -0.84
C PRO A 38 6.42 16.82 -1.05
N THR A 39 5.33 17.11 -0.32
CA THR A 39 4.60 18.38 -0.48
C THR A 39 5.37 19.59 0.07
N LEU A 40 6.34 19.34 0.96
CA LEU A 40 7.23 20.32 1.57
C LEU A 40 8.51 20.53 0.73
N TRP A 41 9.01 19.45 0.13
CA TRP A 41 10.29 19.46 -0.60
C TRP A 41 10.16 19.70 -2.11
N PHE A 42 8.97 19.59 -2.69
CA PHE A 42 8.76 19.79 -4.12
C PHE A 42 7.71 20.87 -4.39
N ALA A 43 8.00 21.75 -5.35
CA ALA A 43 7.06 22.75 -5.85
C ALA A 43 5.77 22.08 -6.37
N PRO A 44 4.61 22.77 -6.36
CA PRO A 44 3.32 22.16 -6.71
C PRO A 44 3.31 21.37 -8.03
N HIS A 45 3.96 21.90 -9.08
CA HIS A 45 4.05 21.25 -10.39
C HIS A 45 5.07 20.09 -10.47
N ARG A 46 5.89 19.88 -9.42
CA ARG A 46 6.88 18.79 -9.29
C ARG A 46 6.52 17.78 -8.20
N ARG A 47 5.43 17.97 -7.44
CA ARG A 47 5.01 17.05 -6.37
C ARG A 47 4.80 15.62 -6.83
N GLY A 48 4.39 15.42 -8.09
CA GLY A 48 4.28 14.09 -8.71
C GLY A 48 5.61 13.33 -8.77
N LEU A 49 6.73 14.02 -9.01
CA LEU A 49 8.08 13.42 -8.98
C LEU A 49 8.43 12.97 -7.56
N GLY A 50 8.22 13.84 -6.56
CA GLY A 50 8.50 13.52 -5.17
C GLY A 50 7.64 12.36 -4.64
N ALA A 51 6.35 12.36 -4.96
CA ALA A 51 5.46 11.24 -4.65
C ALA A 51 5.93 9.94 -5.33
N GLY A 52 6.38 10.03 -6.59
CA GLY A 52 6.93 8.92 -7.35
C GLY A 52 8.17 8.28 -6.75
N ILE A 53 9.15 9.11 -6.35
CA ILE A 53 10.36 8.66 -5.65
C ILE A 53 9.98 7.95 -4.35
N GLN A 54 9.04 8.51 -3.59
CA GLN A 54 8.57 7.91 -2.36
C GLN A 54 7.90 6.54 -2.58
N THR A 55 6.98 6.44 -3.55
CA THR A 55 6.32 5.15 -3.88
C THR A 55 7.30 4.14 -4.45
N GLY A 56 8.36 4.59 -5.12
CA GLY A 56 9.45 3.72 -5.60
C GLY A 56 10.14 2.96 -4.47
N GLY A 57 10.22 3.54 -3.27
CA GLY A 57 10.72 2.86 -2.07
C GLY A 57 9.90 1.62 -1.71
N SER A 58 8.57 1.67 -1.82
CA SER A 58 7.69 0.51 -1.59
C SER A 58 7.95 -0.59 -2.62
N GLY A 59 8.08 -0.24 -3.90
CA GLY A 59 8.40 -1.20 -4.96
C GLY A 59 9.78 -1.85 -4.78
N LEU A 60 10.79 -1.07 -4.39
CA LEU A 60 12.11 -1.58 -4.05
C LEU A 60 12.06 -2.54 -2.86
N GLY A 61 11.28 -2.22 -1.82
CA GLY A 61 11.07 -3.10 -0.67
C GLY A 61 10.45 -4.44 -1.07
N LEU A 62 9.41 -4.43 -1.91
CA LEU A 62 8.80 -5.65 -2.47
C LEU A 62 9.83 -6.45 -3.28
N MET A 63 10.58 -5.79 -4.16
CA MET A 63 11.63 -6.42 -4.97
C MET A 63 12.67 -7.14 -4.11
N LEU A 64 13.27 -6.41 -3.16
CA LEU A 64 14.27 -6.97 -2.25
C LEU A 64 13.69 -8.10 -1.40
N SER A 65 12.46 -7.96 -0.90
CA SER A 65 11.82 -9.02 -0.11
C SER A 65 11.60 -10.30 -0.93
N GLY A 66 11.16 -10.18 -2.18
CA GLY A 66 10.94 -11.32 -3.08
C GLY A 66 12.22 -12.05 -3.47
N LEU A 67 13.34 -11.33 -3.57
CA LEU A 67 14.63 -11.91 -3.93
C LEU A 67 15.38 -12.49 -2.72
N LEU A 68 15.39 -11.78 -1.58
CA LEU A 68 16.23 -12.14 -0.43
C LEU A 68 15.57 -13.16 0.49
N ILE A 69 14.27 -13.04 0.78
CA ILE A 69 13.60 -13.89 1.77
C ILE A 69 13.63 -15.37 1.38
N PRO A 70 13.31 -15.79 0.14
CA PRO A 70 13.35 -17.20 -0.24
C PRO A 70 14.75 -17.82 -0.23
N VAL A 71 15.81 -17.00 -0.33
CA VAL A 71 17.19 -17.46 -0.17
C VAL A 71 17.44 -17.77 1.31
N ILE A 72 17.11 -16.84 2.19
CA ILE A 72 17.28 -17.01 3.65
C ILE A 72 16.49 -18.22 4.16
N LEU A 73 15.23 -18.36 3.75
CA LEU A 73 14.38 -19.48 4.16
C LEU A 73 14.95 -20.84 3.73
N ARG A 74 15.67 -20.90 2.61
CA ARG A 74 16.31 -22.13 2.14
C ARG A 74 17.59 -22.47 2.89
N TRP A 75 18.40 -21.47 3.21
CA TRP A 75 19.70 -21.66 3.86
C TRP A 75 19.57 -21.94 5.35
N SER A 76 18.61 -21.30 6.02
CA SER A 76 18.47 -21.32 7.48
C SER A 76 17.46 -22.34 8.01
N GLY A 77 16.89 -23.18 7.14
CA GLY A 77 15.99 -24.26 7.54
C GLY A 77 14.75 -23.79 8.32
N PRO A 78 14.30 -24.53 9.36
CA PRO A 78 13.10 -24.19 10.13
C PRO A 78 13.13 -22.81 10.79
N GLU A 79 14.31 -22.33 11.16
CA GLU A 79 14.50 -21.02 11.82
C GLU A 79 14.72 -19.87 10.82
N GLY A 80 14.64 -20.13 9.51
CA GLY A 80 14.92 -19.12 8.49
C GLY A 80 14.01 -17.91 8.54
N TRP A 81 12.75 -18.07 8.99
CA TRP A 81 11.83 -16.95 9.15
C TRP A 81 12.32 -15.94 10.21
N ARG A 82 13.00 -16.39 11.27
CA ARG A 82 13.60 -15.51 12.28
C ARG A 82 14.73 -14.67 11.68
N HIS A 83 15.62 -15.31 10.92
CA HIS A 83 16.73 -14.65 10.24
C HIS A 83 16.23 -13.62 9.21
N ALA A 84 15.15 -13.94 8.49
CA ALA A 84 14.52 -13.00 7.56
C ALA A 84 13.99 -11.75 8.30
N TRP A 85 13.32 -11.92 9.44
CA TRP A 85 12.86 -10.79 10.25
C TRP A 85 14.01 -9.97 10.85
N LEU A 86 15.10 -10.61 11.29
CA LEU A 86 16.31 -9.93 11.75
C LEU A 86 16.94 -9.08 10.63
N LEU A 87 17.08 -9.62 9.43
CA LEU A 87 17.58 -8.86 8.29
C LEU A 87 16.72 -7.63 8.02
N LEU A 88 15.39 -7.81 7.96
CA LEU A 88 14.47 -6.68 7.78
C LEU A 88 14.56 -5.66 8.91
N ALA A 89 14.72 -6.11 10.16
CA ALA A 89 14.93 -5.23 11.31
C ALA A 89 16.21 -4.41 11.16
N THR A 90 17.31 -5.04 10.76
CA THR A 90 18.62 -4.41 10.52
C THR A 90 18.54 -3.40 9.38
N LEU A 91 17.95 -3.76 8.24
CA LEU A 91 17.78 -2.84 7.10
C LEU A 91 16.96 -1.60 7.49
N VAL A 92 15.85 -1.79 8.21
CA VAL A 92 15.05 -0.67 8.74
C VAL A 92 15.85 0.15 9.75
N GLY A 93 16.67 -0.48 10.58
CA GLY A 93 17.57 0.20 11.52
C GLY A 93 18.59 1.09 10.81
N VAL A 94 19.24 0.59 9.76
CA VAL A 94 20.18 1.36 8.92
C VAL A 94 19.47 2.54 8.27
N VAL A 95 18.30 2.32 7.65
CA VAL A 95 17.50 3.41 7.05
C VAL A 95 17.12 4.46 8.09
N TRP A 96 16.73 4.04 9.30
CA TRP A 96 16.41 4.95 10.39
C TRP A 96 17.62 5.79 10.83
N ILE A 97 18.82 5.20 10.95
CA ILE A 97 20.06 5.93 11.25
C ILE A 97 20.37 6.95 10.14
N LEU A 98 20.23 6.55 8.87
CA LEU A 98 20.41 7.45 7.74
C LEU A 98 19.39 8.60 7.76
N MET A 99 18.14 8.34 8.14
CA MET A 99 17.13 9.39 8.31
C MET A 99 17.50 10.35 9.43
N LEU A 100 18.03 9.89 10.57
CA LEU A 100 18.49 10.80 11.63
C LEU A 100 19.62 11.73 11.16
N ALA A 101 20.55 11.20 10.37
CA ALA A 101 21.67 11.99 9.85
C ALA A 101 21.22 12.97 8.76
N LEU A 102 20.42 12.51 7.80
CA LEU A 102 20.20 13.18 6.50
C LEU A 102 18.81 13.81 6.34
N LEU A 103 17.77 13.30 7.01
CA LEU A 103 16.42 13.79 6.79
C LEU A 103 16.20 15.12 7.50
N ARG A 104 15.63 16.08 6.78
CA ARG A 104 15.22 17.39 7.30
C ARG A 104 13.76 17.60 6.93
N ASN A 105 12.98 18.19 7.85
CA ASN A 105 11.53 18.29 7.62
C ASN A 105 11.23 19.31 6.51
N ARG A 106 12.10 20.30 6.39
CA ARG A 106 11.93 21.45 5.51
C ARG A 106 13.24 21.81 4.80
N PRO A 107 13.20 22.18 3.52
CA PRO A 107 14.41 22.60 2.79
C PRO A 107 15.03 23.86 3.41
N GLU A 108 14.22 24.72 4.05
CA GLU A 108 14.70 25.94 4.70
C GLU A 108 15.66 25.66 5.88
N GLU A 109 15.57 24.48 6.52
CA GLU A 109 16.48 24.06 7.61
C GLU A 109 17.93 23.93 7.14
N ILE A 110 18.15 23.77 5.83
CA ILE A 110 19.47 23.68 5.20
C ILE A 110 19.72 24.83 4.22
N GLY A 111 18.97 25.92 4.35
CA GLY A 111 19.12 27.09 3.48
C GLY A 111 18.73 26.84 2.02
N GLN A 112 17.90 25.83 1.75
CA GLN A 112 17.38 25.54 0.42
C GLN A 112 15.90 25.91 0.29
N HIS A 113 15.41 25.90 -0.96
CA HIS A 113 14.01 26.06 -1.29
C HIS A 113 13.46 24.75 -1.86
N PRO A 114 12.13 24.56 -1.84
CA PRO A 114 11.53 23.37 -2.47
C PRO A 114 12.00 23.22 -3.91
N TYR A 115 12.28 21.99 -4.31
CA TYR A 115 12.75 21.67 -5.65
C TYR A 115 11.76 22.15 -6.71
N GLY A 116 12.26 22.99 -7.63
CA GLY A 116 11.48 23.62 -8.69
C GLY A 116 10.69 24.87 -8.26
N ALA A 117 10.88 25.39 -7.05
CA ALA A 117 10.28 26.66 -6.64
C ALA A 117 11.12 27.85 -7.11
N SER A 118 10.45 28.85 -7.69
CA SER A 118 11.01 30.19 -7.91
C SER A 118 10.54 31.12 -6.79
N GLY A 119 11.26 31.12 -5.67
CA GLY A 119 11.00 31.99 -4.52
C GLY A 119 10.55 31.25 -3.25
N VAL A 120 10.36 32.03 -2.17
CA VAL A 120 9.97 31.52 -0.84
C VAL A 120 8.48 31.14 -0.86
N PRO A 121 8.11 29.88 -0.59
CA PRO A 121 6.72 29.49 -0.50
C PRO A 121 6.04 30.23 0.67
N PRO A 122 4.77 30.64 0.52
CA PRO A 122 4.05 31.23 1.64
C PRO A 122 3.94 30.21 2.80
N PRO A 123 4.05 30.66 4.05
CA PRO A 123 3.95 29.78 5.20
C PRO A 123 2.57 29.09 5.20
N PRO A 124 2.50 27.79 5.59
CA PRO A 124 1.23 27.09 5.65
C PRO A 124 0.29 27.79 6.65
N SER A 125 -0.93 28.06 6.23
CA SER A 125 -1.98 28.60 7.08
C SER A 125 -2.44 27.54 8.09
N ALA A 126 -1.82 27.55 9.27
CA ALA A 126 -2.22 26.72 10.40
C ALA A 126 -3.49 27.31 11.06
N GLY A 127 -4.65 27.06 10.46
CA GLY A 127 -5.93 27.25 11.15
C GLY A 127 -6.13 26.16 12.21
N PRO A 128 -6.95 26.40 13.26
CA PRO A 128 -7.25 25.39 14.26
C PRO A 128 -7.83 24.13 13.59
N ALA A 129 -7.23 22.97 13.89
CA ALA A 129 -7.62 21.72 13.27
C ALA A 129 -9.03 21.33 13.75
N ARG A 130 -10.03 21.59 12.90
CA ARG A 130 -11.42 21.22 13.16
C ARG A 130 -11.67 19.78 12.73
N TRP A 131 -11.06 18.82 13.43
CA TRP A 131 -11.16 17.38 13.13
C TRP A 131 -12.60 16.87 13.04
N ARG A 132 -13.54 17.50 13.77
CA ARG A 132 -14.98 17.21 13.66
C ARG A 132 -15.52 17.35 12.23
N GLU A 133 -14.99 18.27 11.42
CA GLU A 133 -15.39 18.44 10.01
C GLU A 133 -15.03 17.22 9.15
N VAL A 134 -13.97 16.48 9.52
CA VAL A 134 -13.56 15.25 8.84
C VAL A 134 -14.56 14.13 9.13
N PHE A 135 -14.85 13.89 10.42
CA PHE A 135 -15.77 12.82 10.83
C PHE A 135 -17.22 13.07 10.43
N ALA A 136 -17.64 14.34 10.35
CA ALA A 136 -18.98 14.72 9.96
C ALA A 136 -19.23 14.69 8.45
N ASN A 137 -18.18 14.55 7.61
CA ASN A 137 -18.32 14.58 6.15
C ASN A 137 -18.72 13.19 5.61
N PRO A 138 -19.95 13.00 5.09
CA PRO A 138 -20.39 11.69 4.59
C PRO A 138 -19.57 11.20 3.39
N GLY A 139 -19.03 12.10 2.58
CA GLY A 139 -18.20 11.74 1.43
C GLY A 139 -16.90 11.05 1.82
N LEU A 140 -16.32 11.42 2.97
CA LEU A 140 -15.13 10.74 3.50
C LEU A 140 -15.44 9.32 4.01
N TRP A 141 -16.63 9.08 4.54
CA TRP A 141 -17.06 7.72 4.89
C TRP A 141 -17.24 6.83 3.66
N VAL A 142 -17.82 7.36 2.58
CA VAL A 142 -17.93 6.65 1.30
C VAL A 142 -16.54 6.36 0.73
N LEU A 143 -15.65 7.34 0.72
CA LEU A 143 -14.27 7.17 0.25
C LEU A 143 -13.50 6.15 1.10
N GLY A 144 -13.68 6.18 2.42
CA GLY A 144 -13.13 5.21 3.36
C GLY A 144 -13.66 3.79 3.13
N ALA A 145 -14.96 3.62 2.87
CA ALA A 145 -15.55 2.32 2.57
C ALA A 145 -15.02 1.73 1.25
N ILE A 146 -14.89 2.56 0.21
CA ILE A 146 -14.24 2.15 -1.05
C ILE A 146 -12.78 1.75 -0.77
N TYR A 147 -12.06 2.53 0.04
CA TYR A 147 -10.68 2.23 0.37
C TYR A 147 -10.56 0.93 1.19
N ALA A 148 -11.50 0.63 2.08
CA ALA A 148 -11.59 -0.65 2.78
C ALA A 148 -11.80 -1.84 1.84
N CYS A 149 -12.54 -1.68 0.73
CA CYS A 149 -12.64 -2.74 -0.28
C CYS A 149 -11.27 -3.09 -0.85
N PHE A 150 -10.45 -2.07 -1.17
CA PHE A 150 -9.06 -2.30 -1.58
C PHE A 150 -8.29 -3.00 -0.47
N GLY A 151 -8.31 -2.44 0.76
CA GLY A 151 -7.64 -2.99 1.93
C GLY A 151 -7.93 -4.47 2.15
N PHE A 152 -9.20 -4.84 2.07
CA PHE A 152 -9.66 -6.22 2.17
C PHE A 152 -9.13 -7.10 1.03
N SER A 153 -9.29 -6.68 -0.23
CA SER A 153 -9.00 -7.54 -1.38
C SER A 153 -7.49 -7.71 -1.60
N TYR A 154 -6.72 -6.62 -1.59
CA TYR A 154 -5.30 -6.67 -1.94
C TYR A 154 -4.49 -7.42 -0.87
N VAL A 155 -4.85 -7.28 0.41
CA VAL A 155 -4.11 -7.92 1.49
C VAL A 155 -4.27 -9.44 1.45
N ILE A 156 -5.43 -9.94 1.02
CA ILE A 156 -5.65 -11.38 0.81
C ILE A 156 -4.71 -11.88 -0.28
N TYR A 157 -4.69 -11.19 -1.42
CA TYR A 157 -3.77 -11.49 -2.50
C TYR A 157 -2.32 -11.53 -2.00
N ALA A 158 -1.87 -10.45 -1.35
CA ALA A 158 -0.50 -10.33 -0.87
C ALA A 158 -0.10 -11.37 0.19
N THR A 159 -1.00 -11.66 1.13
CA THR A 159 -0.72 -12.56 2.26
C THR A 159 -0.57 -14.01 1.79
N PHE A 160 -1.44 -14.45 0.88
CA PHE A 160 -1.48 -15.84 0.43
C PHE A 160 -0.80 -16.07 -0.92
N PHE A 161 -0.25 -15.02 -1.56
CA PHE A 161 0.40 -15.10 -2.88
C PHE A 161 1.42 -16.24 -2.96
N ALA A 162 2.44 -16.20 -2.11
CA ALA A 162 3.52 -17.20 -2.14
C ALA A 162 3.04 -18.58 -1.69
N ALA A 163 2.15 -18.62 -0.69
CA ALA A 163 1.60 -19.87 -0.18
C ALA A 163 0.81 -20.61 -1.25
N TYR A 164 -0.02 -19.90 -2.02
CA TYR A 164 -0.80 -20.47 -3.11
C TYR A 164 0.08 -20.98 -4.26
N LEU A 165 1.05 -20.16 -4.70
CA LEU A 165 1.96 -20.56 -5.77
C LEU A 165 2.78 -21.81 -5.43
N VAL A 166 3.19 -21.95 -4.17
CA VAL A 166 3.98 -23.10 -3.72
C VAL A 166 3.10 -24.32 -3.47
N LYS A 167 2.03 -24.18 -2.68
CA LYS A 167 1.19 -25.32 -2.25
C LYS A 167 0.28 -25.85 -3.34
N GLU A 168 -0.31 -24.97 -4.16
CA GLU A 168 -1.28 -25.35 -5.19
C GLU A 168 -0.75 -25.12 -6.60
N GLY A 169 0.11 -24.12 -6.80
CA GLY A 169 0.72 -23.82 -8.10
C GLY A 169 1.91 -24.72 -8.47
N GLY A 170 2.47 -25.47 -7.52
CA GLY A 170 3.64 -26.33 -7.74
C GLY A 170 4.95 -25.58 -8.01
N LEU A 171 4.98 -24.26 -7.79
CA LEU A 171 6.19 -23.46 -7.97
C LEU A 171 7.14 -23.64 -6.79
N SER A 172 8.44 -23.51 -7.05
CA SER A 172 9.41 -23.37 -5.96
C SER A 172 9.24 -22.03 -5.24
N SER A 173 9.66 -21.96 -3.97
CA SER A 173 9.72 -20.69 -3.22
C SER A 173 10.58 -19.64 -3.94
N ALA A 174 11.56 -20.07 -4.75
CA ALA A 174 12.36 -19.20 -5.61
C ALA A 174 11.48 -18.49 -6.65
N ALA A 175 10.70 -19.28 -7.39
CA ALA A 175 9.88 -18.78 -8.49
C ALA A 175 8.75 -17.90 -7.96
N ALA A 176 8.14 -18.27 -6.84
CA ALA A 176 7.17 -17.41 -6.16
C ALA A 176 7.79 -16.08 -5.71
N GLY A 177 9.02 -16.11 -5.17
CA GLY A 177 9.78 -14.92 -4.83
C GLY A 177 10.17 -14.04 -6.02
N GLN A 178 10.53 -14.64 -7.15
CA GLN A 178 10.81 -13.92 -8.39
C GLN A 178 9.57 -13.20 -8.93
N LEU A 179 8.39 -13.85 -8.91
CA LEU A 179 7.13 -13.19 -9.28
C LEU A 179 6.77 -12.05 -8.31
N TRP A 180 7.01 -12.24 -7.01
CA TRP A 180 6.85 -11.17 -6.02
C TRP A 180 7.84 -10.02 -6.26
N GLY A 181 9.06 -10.34 -6.66
CA GLY A 181 10.07 -9.38 -7.03
C GLY A 181 9.68 -8.56 -8.27
N LEU A 182 9.11 -9.22 -9.28
CA LEU A 182 8.56 -8.61 -10.48
C LEU A 182 7.42 -7.64 -10.14
N ILE A 183 6.50 -8.03 -9.25
CA ILE A 183 5.46 -7.13 -8.72
C ILE A 183 6.11 -5.89 -8.12
N GLY A 184 7.17 -6.04 -7.34
CA GLY A 184 7.94 -4.93 -6.77
C GLY A 184 8.43 -3.94 -7.83
N VAL A 185 9.12 -4.43 -8.86
CA VAL A 185 9.62 -3.60 -9.98
C VAL A 185 8.49 -2.89 -10.71
N LEU A 186 7.45 -3.62 -11.10
CA LEU A 186 6.32 -3.06 -11.87
C LEU A 186 5.48 -2.08 -11.04
N SER A 187 5.51 -2.18 -9.70
CA SER A 187 4.77 -1.30 -8.81
C SER A 187 5.38 0.10 -8.68
N ILE A 188 6.67 0.28 -8.97
CA ILE A 188 7.37 1.57 -8.86
C ILE A 188 6.64 2.68 -9.64
N PRO A 189 6.35 2.52 -10.95
CA PRO A 189 5.65 3.56 -11.71
C PRO A 189 4.12 3.59 -11.48
N SER A 190 3.53 2.56 -10.87
CA SER A 190 2.06 2.38 -10.83
C SER A 190 1.29 3.55 -10.22
N GLY A 191 1.79 4.13 -9.11
CA GLY A 191 1.14 5.26 -8.45
C GLY A 191 1.13 6.52 -9.33
N ILE A 192 2.25 6.82 -9.98
CA ILE A 192 2.40 8.00 -10.85
C ILE A 192 1.54 7.86 -12.10
N LEU A 193 1.65 6.71 -12.80
CA LEU A 193 0.96 6.48 -14.07
C LEU A 193 -0.55 6.58 -13.90
N TRP A 194 -1.08 5.91 -12.87
CA TRP A 194 -2.51 5.88 -12.63
C TRP A 194 -3.05 7.13 -11.94
N GLY A 195 -2.24 7.81 -11.11
CA GLY A 195 -2.58 9.14 -10.59
C GLY A 195 -2.75 10.15 -11.73
N ALA A 196 -1.76 10.24 -12.62
CA ALA A 196 -1.81 11.14 -13.78
C ALA A 196 -2.95 10.79 -14.75
N LEU A 197 -3.24 9.49 -14.94
CA LEU A 197 -4.39 9.07 -15.74
C LEU A 197 -5.71 9.48 -15.06
N ALA A 198 -5.84 9.26 -13.75
CA ALA A 198 -7.03 9.63 -12.97
C ALA A 198 -7.27 11.15 -12.95
N ASP A 199 -6.22 11.97 -13.01
CA ASP A 199 -6.36 13.42 -13.15
C ASP A 199 -6.99 13.81 -14.51
N ARG A 200 -6.72 13.02 -15.57
CA ARG A 200 -7.28 13.25 -16.92
C ARG A 200 -8.71 12.73 -17.08
N ILE A 201 -8.97 11.50 -16.62
CA ILE A 201 -10.26 10.82 -16.81
C ILE A 201 -11.22 11.03 -15.63
N GLY A 202 -10.74 11.62 -14.53
CA GLY A 202 -11.46 11.79 -13.28
C GLY A 202 -11.23 10.62 -12.31
N LYS A 203 -11.09 10.97 -11.02
CA LYS A 203 -10.79 10.03 -9.91
C LYS A 203 -11.81 8.88 -9.82
N ARG A 204 -13.09 9.16 -10.08
CA ARG A 204 -14.19 8.19 -10.18
C ARG A 204 -13.85 7.04 -11.15
N PHE A 205 -13.51 7.37 -12.39
CA PHE A 205 -13.22 6.39 -13.43
C PHE A 205 -11.84 5.75 -13.22
N GLY A 206 -10.85 6.52 -12.76
CA GLY A 206 -9.54 5.98 -12.39
C GLY A 206 -9.65 4.85 -11.36
N LEU A 207 -10.34 5.10 -10.25
CA LEU A 207 -10.58 4.09 -9.21
C LEU A 207 -11.35 2.88 -9.76
N ALA A 208 -12.44 3.10 -10.51
CA ALA A 208 -13.24 2.01 -11.06
C ALA A 208 -12.43 1.09 -11.99
N ILE A 209 -11.61 1.66 -12.89
CA ILE A 209 -10.76 0.87 -13.79
C ILE A 209 -9.76 0.04 -12.98
N ILE A 210 -9.09 0.63 -12.00
CA ILE A 210 -8.07 -0.08 -11.21
C ILE A 210 -8.72 -1.20 -10.38
N PHE A 211 -9.85 -0.95 -9.74
CA PHE A 211 -10.58 -1.98 -9.03
C PHE A 211 -11.04 -3.11 -9.96
N GLY A 212 -11.49 -2.78 -11.18
CA GLY A 212 -11.80 -3.76 -12.22
C GLY A 212 -10.57 -4.60 -12.62
N LEU A 213 -9.41 -3.97 -12.78
CA LEU A 213 -8.15 -4.66 -13.04
C LEU A 213 -7.71 -5.54 -11.87
N HIS A 214 -7.92 -5.11 -10.61
CA HIS A 214 -7.67 -5.94 -9.43
C HIS A 214 -8.64 -7.13 -9.36
N ALA A 215 -9.91 -6.93 -9.66
CA ALA A 215 -10.87 -8.02 -9.76
C ALA A 215 -10.45 -9.05 -10.81
N ALA A 216 -10.09 -8.60 -12.01
CA ALA A 216 -9.59 -9.46 -13.08
C ALA A 216 -8.29 -10.17 -12.69
N CYS A 217 -7.37 -9.45 -12.03
CA CYS A 217 -6.13 -9.99 -11.50
C CYS A 217 -6.39 -11.14 -10.52
N PHE A 218 -7.21 -10.92 -9.49
CA PHE A 218 -7.47 -11.92 -8.47
C PHE A 218 -8.27 -13.11 -9.01
N ALA A 219 -9.21 -12.88 -9.93
CA ALA A 219 -9.92 -13.94 -10.63
C ALA A 219 -8.97 -14.77 -11.52
N THR A 220 -8.09 -14.11 -12.27
CA THR A 220 -7.07 -14.79 -13.10
C THR A 220 -6.16 -15.65 -12.23
N PHE A 221 -5.71 -15.12 -11.08
CA PHE A 221 -4.89 -15.86 -10.13
C PHE A 221 -5.58 -17.13 -9.63
N ALA A 222 -6.89 -17.05 -9.36
CA ALA A 222 -7.67 -18.17 -8.83
C ALA A 222 -8.02 -19.23 -9.89
N LEU A 223 -8.36 -18.79 -11.11
CA LEU A 223 -9.01 -19.60 -12.15
C LEU A 223 -8.04 -20.07 -13.23
N ALA A 224 -7.12 -19.20 -13.69
CA ALA A 224 -6.18 -19.51 -14.76
C ALA A 224 -4.92 -20.16 -14.19
N ARG A 225 -5.07 -21.34 -13.58
CA ARG A 225 -3.99 -22.04 -12.88
C ARG A 225 -2.86 -22.41 -13.85
N GLY A 226 -1.63 -22.07 -13.48
CA GLY A 226 -0.42 -22.33 -14.27
C GLY A 226 0.45 -21.09 -14.45
N ALA A 227 1.68 -21.29 -14.94
CA ALA A 227 2.68 -20.24 -15.06
C ALA A 227 2.19 -18.98 -15.84
N PRO A 228 1.46 -19.11 -16.97
CA PRO A 228 0.97 -17.94 -17.69
C PRO A 228 -0.04 -17.11 -16.88
N GLY A 229 -0.99 -17.74 -16.19
CA GLY A 229 -1.99 -17.03 -15.40
C GLY A 229 -1.40 -16.38 -14.15
N PHE A 230 -0.45 -17.05 -13.48
CA PHE A 230 0.29 -16.45 -12.37
C PHE A 230 1.13 -15.25 -12.80
N LEU A 231 1.80 -15.34 -13.95
CA LEU A 231 2.56 -14.22 -14.51
C LEU A 231 1.64 -13.07 -14.91
N ALA A 232 0.52 -13.34 -15.59
CA ALA A 232 -0.46 -12.33 -15.97
C ALA A 232 -1.01 -11.59 -14.74
N SER A 233 -1.38 -12.33 -13.69
CA SER A 233 -1.81 -11.75 -12.42
C SER A 233 -0.71 -10.90 -11.77
N ALA A 234 0.52 -11.40 -11.72
CA ALA A 234 1.65 -10.66 -11.15
C ALA A 234 1.92 -9.34 -11.90
N ILE A 235 1.84 -9.35 -13.24
CA ILE A 235 2.00 -8.15 -14.07
C ILE A 235 0.86 -7.16 -13.81
N LEU A 236 -0.40 -7.64 -13.84
CA LEU A 236 -1.58 -6.81 -13.59
C LEU A 236 -1.53 -6.15 -12.22
N PHE A 237 -1.24 -6.93 -11.17
CA PHE A 237 -1.12 -6.39 -9.82
C PHE A 237 0.06 -5.43 -9.71
N GLY A 238 1.23 -5.81 -10.22
CA GLY A 238 2.43 -4.96 -10.23
C GLY A 238 2.14 -3.58 -10.83
N LEU A 239 1.54 -3.51 -12.02
CA LEU A 239 1.23 -2.26 -12.70
C LEU A 239 0.17 -1.39 -12.01
N THR A 240 -0.53 -1.91 -10.99
CA THR A 240 -1.68 -1.25 -10.34
C THR A 240 -1.60 -1.19 -8.81
N ALA A 241 -0.55 -1.75 -8.19
CA ALA A 241 -0.49 -2.02 -6.75
C ALA A 241 -0.69 -0.77 -5.87
N TRP A 242 -0.05 0.35 -6.24
CA TRP A 242 -0.06 1.58 -5.45
C TRP A 242 -0.94 2.69 -6.05
N SER A 243 -1.75 2.35 -7.03
CA SER A 243 -2.58 3.29 -7.78
C SER A 243 -3.78 3.79 -6.97
N ILE A 244 -4.45 2.91 -6.22
CA ILE A 244 -5.60 3.28 -5.38
C ILE A 244 -5.16 4.23 -4.24
N PRO A 245 -4.13 3.93 -3.42
CA PRO A 245 -3.65 4.87 -2.41
C PRO A 245 -3.29 6.25 -2.97
N ALA A 246 -2.63 6.30 -4.14
CA ALA A 246 -2.27 7.55 -4.79
C ALA A 246 -3.51 8.38 -5.17
N ILE A 247 -4.52 7.75 -5.78
CA ILE A 247 -5.76 8.44 -6.15
C ILE A 247 -6.58 8.83 -4.90
N MET A 248 -6.59 8.01 -3.85
CA MET A 248 -7.27 8.31 -2.58
C MET A 248 -6.66 9.55 -1.90
N ALA A 249 -5.32 9.66 -1.89
CA ALA A 249 -4.63 10.83 -1.37
C ALA A 249 -4.97 12.12 -2.15
N ALA A 250 -5.21 12.02 -3.45
CA ALA A 250 -5.70 13.15 -4.25
C ALA A 250 -7.20 13.41 -4.02
N ALA A 251 -8.02 12.36 -3.89
CA ALA A 251 -9.47 12.45 -3.78
C ALA A 251 -9.92 13.13 -2.48
N VAL A 252 -9.24 12.91 -1.36
CA VAL A 252 -9.59 13.58 -0.09
C VAL A 252 -9.56 15.11 -0.20
N GLY A 253 -8.71 15.66 -1.07
CA GLY A 253 -8.63 17.10 -1.32
C GLY A 253 -9.90 17.71 -1.94
N ASP A 254 -10.75 16.90 -2.56
CA ASP A 254 -12.04 17.37 -3.10
C ASP A 254 -13.11 17.52 -2.01
N TYR A 255 -12.92 16.90 -0.84
CA TYR A 255 -13.91 16.85 0.25
C TYR A 255 -13.58 17.78 1.42
N VAL A 256 -12.32 18.19 1.56
CA VAL A 256 -11.87 19.02 2.68
C VAL A 256 -10.92 20.11 2.21
N ARG A 257 -10.82 21.18 3.00
CA ARG A 257 -9.80 22.22 2.81
C ARG A 257 -8.40 21.62 2.95
N THR A 258 -7.41 22.21 2.27
CA THR A 258 -6.02 21.76 2.28
C THR A 258 -5.44 21.55 3.70
N SER A 259 -5.83 22.39 4.67
CA SER A 259 -5.38 22.25 6.07
C SER A 259 -5.87 20.99 6.78
N LEU A 260 -6.93 20.33 6.27
CA LEU A 260 -7.49 19.09 6.82
C LEU A 260 -7.18 17.86 5.94
N ALA A 261 -6.46 18.02 4.81
CA ALA A 261 -6.22 16.92 3.87
C ALA A 261 -5.47 15.73 4.52
N ALA A 262 -4.45 16.00 5.34
CA ALA A 262 -3.72 14.95 6.07
C ALA A 262 -4.61 14.22 7.09
N ALA A 263 -5.48 14.97 7.80
CA ALA A 263 -6.45 14.41 8.74
C ALA A 263 -7.47 13.52 8.04
N ALA A 264 -7.99 13.96 6.89
CA ALA A 264 -8.93 13.21 6.07
C ALA A 264 -8.29 11.94 5.50
N LEU A 265 -7.06 12.02 4.99
CA LEU A 265 -6.31 10.85 4.53
C LEU A 265 -6.09 9.84 5.65
N GLY A 266 -5.67 10.30 6.83
CA GLY A 266 -5.52 9.45 8.02
C GLY A 266 -6.83 8.76 8.39
N PHE A 267 -7.95 9.50 8.39
CA PHE A 267 -9.27 8.96 8.70
C PHE A 267 -9.69 7.84 7.73
N ILE A 268 -9.62 8.06 6.42
CA ILE A 268 -9.98 7.00 5.44
C ILE A 268 -8.99 5.83 5.49
N THR A 269 -7.73 6.08 5.87
CA THR A 269 -6.70 5.04 6.01
C THR A 269 -6.99 4.14 7.22
N ILE A 270 -7.59 4.65 8.31
CA ILE A 270 -8.06 3.83 9.43
C ILE A 270 -9.15 2.86 8.95
N ILE A 271 -10.12 3.35 8.17
CA ILE A 271 -11.20 2.52 7.61
C ILE A 271 -10.62 1.45 6.66
N PHE A 272 -9.65 1.82 5.82
CA PHE A 272 -8.86 0.88 5.01
C PHE A 272 -8.15 -0.18 5.85
N GLY A 273 -7.57 0.22 6.98
CA GLY A 273 -6.92 -0.68 7.93
C GLY A 273 -7.87 -1.73 8.51
N VAL A 274 -9.15 -1.38 8.73
CA VAL A 274 -10.18 -2.36 9.15
C VAL A 274 -10.35 -3.44 8.09
N GLY A 275 -10.50 -3.05 6.81
CA GLY A 275 -10.59 -4.00 5.69
C GLY A 275 -9.37 -4.92 5.62
N GLN A 276 -8.17 -4.36 5.80
CA GLN A 276 -6.94 -5.14 5.85
C GLN A 276 -6.86 -6.12 7.02
N ALA A 277 -7.36 -5.73 8.19
CA ALA A 277 -7.28 -6.56 9.39
C ALA A 277 -8.22 -7.78 9.31
N ILE A 278 -9.41 -7.61 8.72
CA ILE A 278 -10.43 -8.66 8.63
C ILE A 278 -10.23 -9.60 7.42
N GLY A 279 -9.59 -9.12 6.35
CA GLY A 279 -9.41 -9.87 5.10
C GLY A 279 -8.70 -11.22 5.29
N PRO A 280 -7.46 -11.25 5.82
CA PRO A 280 -6.70 -12.50 5.94
C PRO A 280 -7.32 -13.54 6.87
N PRO A 281 -7.88 -13.20 8.05
CA PRO A 281 -8.61 -14.18 8.87
C PRO A 281 -9.79 -14.83 8.15
N ILE A 282 -10.60 -14.05 7.42
CA ILE A 282 -11.74 -14.58 6.66
C ILE A 282 -11.25 -15.47 5.51
N ALA A 283 -10.26 -15.00 4.75
CA ALA A 283 -9.67 -15.75 3.65
C ALA A 283 -8.97 -17.04 4.11
N GLY A 284 -8.25 -17.00 5.24
CA GLY A 284 -7.61 -18.16 5.85
C GLY A 284 -8.63 -19.19 6.31
N GLY A 285 -9.67 -18.77 7.05
CA GLY A 285 -10.75 -19.66 7.47
C GLY A 285 -11.51 -20.27 6.28
N LEU A 286 -11.71 -19.50 5.20
CA LEU A 286 -12.27 -20.02 3.96
C LEU A 286 -11.36 -21.08 3.34
N ALA A 287 -10.05 -20.82 3.27
CA ALA A 287 -9.08 -21.75 2.73
C ALA A 287 -8.95 -23.03 3.56
N ASP A 288 -9.07 -22.94 4.89
CA ASP A 288 -9.10 -24.10 5.78
C ASP A 288 -10.36 -24.93 5.58
N TRP A 289 -11.51 -24.29 5.33
CA TRP A 289 -12.76 -25.00 5.06
C TRP A 289 -12.79 -25.66 3.68
N THR A 290 -12.34 -24.95 2.63
CA THR A 290 -12.35 -25.44 1.25
C THR A 290 -11.10 -26.21 0.86
N GLN A 291 -10.08 -26.27 1.73
CA GLN A 291 -8.75 -26.84 1.46
C GLN A 291 -8.08 -26.25 0.21
N SER A 292 -8.37 -24.97 -0.11
CA SER A 292 -7.80 -24.26 -1.27
C SER A 292 -7.91 -22.75 -1.09
N PHE A 293 -6.87 -22.00 -1.50
CA PHE A 293 -6.88 -20.53 -1.50
C PHE A 293 -7.66 -19.93 -2.66
N SER A 294 -8.06 -20.71 -3.68
CA SER A 294 -8.80 -20.17 -4.84
C SER A 294 -10.08 -19.45 -4.42
N GLY A 295 -10.82 -19.99 -3.43
CA GLY A 295 -12.01 -19.34 -2.89
C GLY A 295 -11.71 -17.98 -2.25
N ALA A 296 -10.58 -17.85 -1.56
CA ALA A 296 -10.14 -16.60 -0.96
C ALA A 296 -9.80 -15.54 -2.02
N PHE A 297 -9.16 -15.92 -3.12
CA PHE A 297 -8.87 -14.97 -4.21
C PHE A 297 -10.11 -14.59 -5.02
N LEU A 298 -11.09 -15.50 -5.18
CA LEU A 298 -12.39 -15.17 -5.75
C LEU A 298 -13.19 -14.23 -4.84
N LEU A 299 -13.13 -14.41 -3.52
CA LEU A 299 -13.69 -13.46 -2.56
C LEU A 299 -13.02 -12.09 -2.69
N ALA A 300 -11.69 -12.04 -2.75
CA ALA A 300 -10.95 -10.80 -3.00
C ALA A 300 -11.36 -10.15 -4.32
N SER A 301 -11.55 -10.94 -5.39
CA SER A 301 -12.04 -10.46 -6.69
C SER A 301 -13.45 -9.85 -6.57
N GLY A 302 -14.37 -10.53 -5.87
CA GLY A 302 -15.73 -10.04 -5.63
C GLY A 302 -15.75 -8.72 -4.86
N VAL A 303 -14.94 -8.59 -3.81
CA VAL A 303 -14.83 -7.34 -3.05
C VAL A 303 -14.18 -6.23 -3.88
N ALA A 304 -13.20 -6.55 -4.74
CA ALA A 304 -12.66 -5.59 -5.69
C ALA A 304 -13.71 -5.12 -6.71
N LEU A 305 -14.61 -6.00 -7.19
CA LEU A 305 -15.75 -5.61 -8.02
C LEU A 305 -16.73 -4.69 -7.27
N VAL A 306 -17.00 -4.96 -5.99
CA VAL A 306 -17.80 -4.05 -5.15
C VAL A 306 -17.11 -2.68 -5.05
N GLY A 307 -15.78 -2.65 -4.88
CA GLY A 307 -14.98 -1.42 -4.93
C GLY A 307 -15.10 -0.69 -6.28
N CYS A 308 -15.07 -1.42 -7.40
CA CYS A 308 -15.27 -0.89 -8.75
C CYS A 308 -16.63 -0.22 -8.90
N LEU A 309 -17.71 -0.94 -8.56
CA LEU A 309 -19.08 -0.44 -8.65
C LEU A 309 -19.31 0.75 -7.71
N SER A 310 -18.76 0.69 -6.50
CA SER A 310 -18.84 1.78 -5.52
C SER A 310 -18.05 3.01 -5.97
N ALA A 311 -16.88 2.83 -6.61
CA ALA A 311 -16.14 3.95 -7.19
C ALA A 311 -16.94 4.67 -8.28
N LEU A 312 -17.79 3.97 -9.02
CA LEU A 312 -18.68 4.57 -10.01
C LEU A 312 -19.84 5.38 -9.40
N THR A 313 -20.15 5.26 -8.11
CA THR A 313 -21.16 6.11 -7.47
C THR A 313 -20.59 7.46 -7.02
N LEU A 314 -19.26 7.61 -7.02
CA LEU A 314 -18.62 8.87 -6.66
C LEU A 314 -19.09 10.02 -7.58
N PRO A 315 -19.25 11.23 -7.02
CA PRO A 315 -19.60 12.40 -7.80
C PRO A 315 -18.62 12.61 -8.95
N ARG A 316 -19.10 13.10 -10.10
CA ARG A 316 -18.19 13.56 -11.15
C ARG A 316 -17.39 14.71 -10.58
N SER A 317 -16.06 14.57 -10.52
CA SER A 317 -15.17 15.65 -10.11
C SER A 317 -15.47 16.84 -11.04
N GLY A 318 -16.08 17.89 -10.50
CA GLY A 318 -16.45 19.08 -11.26
C GLY A 318 -15.19 19.76 -11.75
N ARG A 319 -14.96 19.72 -13.06
CA ARG A 319 -14.08 20.64 -13.76
C ARG A 319 -14.80 21.99 -13.76
N ASN A 320 -14.73 22.71 -12.65
CA ASN A 320 -14.95 24.16 -12.46
C ASN A 320 -15.17 24.48 -10.97
N ARG A 321 -14.11 24.98 -10.33
CA ARG A 321 -14.15 26.17 -9.47
C ARG A 321 -12.83 26.91 -9.65
#